data_AF-A0A2T0SPQ1-F1
#
_entry.id   AF-A0A2T0SPQ1-F1
#
_cell.length_a   1.000
_cell.length_b   1.000
_cell.length_c   1.000
_cell.angle_alpha   90.00
_cell.angle_beta   90.00
_cell.angle_gamma   90.00
#
_symmetry.space_group_name_H-M   'P 1'
#
loop_
_entity.id
_entity.type
_entity.pdbx_description
1 polymer ?
#
loop_
_entity_poly.entity_id
_entity_poly.type
_entity_poly.pdbx_seq_one_letter_code
_entity_poly.pdbx_strand_id
1 'polypeptide(L)'
;MTTPSLRDALAKPAADARARFSHTDNGYLRGSTVVHAVRMQGWLGVDVPGPGCHVGTGGWDFSIFMPTKSAVTCGRCTKSGLHGPAAGGGDPDQLTFALGT
;
A
#
# COMPACT_ATOMS: atom_id res chain seq x y z
N MET A 1 -7.77 -32.45 4.55
CA MET A 1 -7.87 -31.16 3.81
C MET A 1 -6.84 -30.24 4.41
N THR A 2 -5.87 -29.78 3.64
CA THR A 2 -4.83 -28.87 4.13
C THR A 2 -5.38 -27.44 4.08
N THR A 3 -5.41 -26.76 5.21
CA THR A 3 -5.77 -25.34 5.25
C THR A 3 -4.70 -24.54 4.50
N PRO A 4 -5.08 -23.70 3.52
CA PRO A 4 -4.10 -22.87 2.82
C PRO A 4 -3.39 -21.95 3.82
N SER A 5 -2.11 -21.70 3.61
CA SER A 5 -1.39 -20.73 4.44
C SER A 5 -2.00 -19.34 4.27
N LEU A 6 -1.88 -18.49 5.30
CA LEU A 6 -2.37 -17.11 5.21
C LEU A 6 -1.77 -16.37 4.01
N ARG A 7 -0.48 -16.61 3.73
CA ARG A 7 0.22 -16.03 2.57
C ARG A 7 -0.44 -16.44 1.26
N ASP A 8 -0.81 -17.71 1.10
CA ASP A 8 -1.46 -18.21 -0.11
C ASP A 8 -2.84 -17.59 -0.31
N ALA A 9 -3.60 -17.42 0.78
CA ALA A 9 -4.91 -16.76 0.74
C ALA A 9 -4.82 -15.28 0.33
N LEU A 10 -3.71 -14.61 0.64
CA LEU A 10 -3.49 -13.18 0.35
C LEU A 10 -2.79 -12.91 -0.98
N ALA A 11 -2.15 -13.92 -1.58
CA ALA A 11 -1.32 -13.75 -2.77
C ALA A 11 -2.06 -13.09 -3.95
N LYS A 12 -3.26 -13.61 -4.28
CA LYS A 12 -4.07 -13.06 -5.39
C LYS A 12 -4.62 -11.66 -5.10
N PRO A 13 -5.28 -11.39 -3.96
CA PRO A 13 -5.73 -10.04 -3.63
C PRO A 13 -4.59 -9.00 -3.65
N ALA A 14 -3.41 -9.36 -3.17
CA ALA A 14 -2.24 -8.49 -3.17
C ALA A 14 -1.71 -8.23 -4.59
N ALA A 15 -1.67 -9.26 -5.45
CA ALA A 15 -1.32 -9.10 -6.86
C ALA A 15 -2.32 -8.22 -7.61
N ASP A 16 -3.62 -8.43 -7.38
CA ASP A 16 -4.69 -7.63 -7.99
C ASP A 16 -4.61 -6.16 -7.50
N ALA A 17 -4.22 -5.91 -6.25
CA ALA A 17 -3.98 -4.58 -5.73
C ALA A 17 -2.79 -3.89 -6.41
N ARG A 18 -1.66 -4.59 -6.57
CA ARG A 18 -0.48 -4.07 -7.30
C ARG A 18 -0.81 -3.72 -8.74
N ALA A 19 -1.53 -4.61 -9.44
CA ALA A 19 -1.86 -4.44 -10.85
C ALA A 19 -2.76 -3.21 -11.13
N ARG A 20 -3.48 -2.71 -10.12
CA ARG A 20 -4.30 -1.49 -10.24
C ARG A 20 -3.48 -0.21 -10.25
N PHE A 21 -2.27 -0.23 -9.69
CA PHE A 21 -1.40 0.94 -9.59
C PHE A 21 -0.32 0.91 -10.67
N SER A 22 -0.17 2.02 -11.39
CA SER A 22 1.02 2.30 -12.17
C SER A 22 2.09 2.97 -11.31
N HIS A 23 3.36 2.92 -11.75
CA HIS A 23 4.49 3.52 -11.03
C HIS A 23 4.37 5.04 -10.79
N THR A 24 3.48 5.72 -11.51
CA THR A 24 3.26 7.17 -11.40
C THR A 24 1.97 7.53 -10.67
N ASP A 25 1.23 6.56 -10.12
CA ASP A 25 0.01 6.83 -9.37
C ASP A 25 0.28 7.22 -7.92
N ASN A 26 -0.38 8.28 -7.47
CA ASN A 26 -0.69 8.51 -6.08
C ASN A 26 -1.95 7.70 -5.69
N GLY A 27 -2.38 7.77 -4.43
CA GLY A 27 -3.54 7.02 -3.99
C GLY A 27 -4.42 7.77 -3.01
N TYR A 28 -5.71 7.42 -2.98
CA TYR A 28 -6.67 7.95 -2.02
C TYR A 28 -7.53 6.81 -1.49
N LEU A 29 -8.11 7.01 -0.31
CA LEU A 29 -9.09 6.06 0.24
C LEU A 29 -10.46 6.34 -0.33
N ARG A 30 -11.20 5.30 -0.74
CA ARG A 30 -12.58 5.42 -1.20
C ARG A 30 -13.40 6.17 -0.15
N GLY A 31 -14.04 7.27 -0.55
CA GLY A 31 -14.79 8.16 0.34
C GLY A 31 -13.96 9.32 0.94
N SER A 32 -12.66 9.41 0.64
CA SER A 32 -11.78 10.51 1.02
C SER A 32 -11.33 11.32 -0.19
N THR A 33 -11.15 12.62 -0.01
CA THR A 33 -10.53 13.53 -1.00
C THR A 33 -9.02 13.72 -0.76
N VAL A 34 -8.48 13.13 0.31
CA VAL A 34 -7.06 13.24 0.66
C VAL A 34 -6.24 12.29 -0.19
N VAL A 35 -5.25 12.84 -0.90
CA VAL A 35 -4.35 12.11 -1.78
C VAL A 35 -3.01 11.91 -1.09
N HIS A 36 -2.55 10.67 -1.09
CA HIS A 36 -1.31 10.21 -0.49
C HIS A 36 -0.29 9.84 -1.57
N ALA A 37 0.99 10.08 -1.28
CA ALA A 37 2.06 9.38 -1.97
C ALA A 37 1.88 7.86 -1.78
N VAL A 38 2.21 7.07 -2.80
CA VAL A 38 2.11 5.60 -2.73
C VAL A 38 3.48 4.98 -2.48
N ARG A 39 3.53 3.98 -1.58
CA ARG A 39 4.69 3.12 -1.35
C ARG A 39 4.25 1.66 -1.34
N MET A 40 5.16 0.76 -1.70
CA MET A 40 4.95 -0.67 -1.49
C MET A 40 5.21 -0.96 -0.01
N GLN A 41 4.29 -1.69 0.62
CA GLN A 41 4.34 -2.00 2.04
C GLN A 41 4.20 -3.50 2.24
N GLY A 42 5.02 -4.03 3.15
CA GLY A 42 4.94 -5.42 3.56
C GLY A 42 3.73 -5.62 4.46
N TRP A 43 2.88 -6.58 4.10
CA TRP A 43 1.66 -6.90 4.83
C TRP A 43 1.50 -8.42 4.92
N LEU A 44 1.69 -8.98 6.12
CA LEU A 44 1.51 -10.41 6.39
C LEU A 44 2.16 -11.34 5.35
N GLY A 45 3.37 -10.99 4.91
CA GLY A 45 4.16 -11.78 3.95
C GLY A 45 3.90 -11.49 2.47
N VAL A 46 3.06 -10.50 2.14
CA VAL A 46 2.84 -10.01 0.77
C VAL A 46 3.03 -8.50 0.68
N ASP A 47 3.52 -7.98 -0.43
CA ASP A 47 3.62 -6.52 -0.62
C ASP A 47 2.34 -5.94 -1.21
N VAL A 48 1.88 -4.78 -0.76
CA VAL A 48 0.72 -4.09 -1.34
C VAL A 48 0.97 -2.58 -1.45
N PRO A 49 0.38 -1.89 -2.44
CA PRO A 49 0.44 -0.43 -2.48
C PRO A 49 -0.36 0.15 -1.31
N GLY A 50 0.22 1.12 -0.62
CA GLY A 50 -0.41 1.82 0.50
C GLY A 50 0.03 3.28 0.62
N PRO A 51 -0.61 4.06 1.49
CA PRO A 51 -0.19 5.43 1.78
C PRO A 51 1.24 5.46 2.31
N GLY A 52 2.14 6.20 1.66
CA GLY A 52 3.55 6.31 2.06
C GLY A 52 3.77 6.94 3.43
N CYS A 53 2.76 7.60 4.01
CA CYS A 53 2.81 8.05 5.40
C CYS A 53 2.37 6.99 6.42
N HIS A 54 2.16 5.74 5.98
CA HIS A 54 1.74 4.58 6.77
C HIS A 54 0.47 4.80 7.60
N VAL A 55 -0.41 5.71 7.17
CA VAL A 55 -1.73 5.83 7.79
C VAL A 55 -2.53 4.57 7.48
N GLY A 56 -3.10 3.96 8.53
CA GLY A 56 -3.95 2.78 8.38
C GLY A 56 -5.12 3.07 7.46
N THR A 57 -5.35 2.20 6.49
CA THR A 57 -6.41 2.34 5.49
C THR A 57 -7.75 1.78 5.95
N GLY A 58 -7.80 1.09 7.10
CA GLY A 58 -9.04 0.65 7.74
C GLY A 58 -9.40 -0.83 7.57
N GLY A 59 -8.48 -1.72 7.17
CA GLY A 59 -8.71 -3.17 7.25
C GLY A 59 -7.86 -4.03 6.31
N TRP A 60 -8.36 -5.24 6.03
CA TRP A 60 -7.79 -6.26 5.13
C TRP A 60 -8.19 -6.05 3.65
N ASP A 61 -9.00 -5.03 3.37
CA ASP A 61 -9.53 -4.76 2.04
C ASP A 61 -8.59 -3.86 1.23
N PHE A 62 -7.80 -4.47 0.35
CA PHE A 62 -6.92 -3.72 -0.54
C PHE A 62 -7.66 -2.95 -1.65
N SER A 63 -8.98 -3.10 -1.77
CA SER A 63 -9.78 -2.46 -2.83
C SER A 63 -10.24 -1.03 -2.48
N ILE A 64 -10.08 -0.61 -1.22
CA ILE A 64 -10.45 0.75 -0.80
C ILE A 64 -9.39 1.78 -1.11
N PHE A 65 -8.13 1.39 -1.33
CA PHE A 65 -7.06 2.29 -1.72
C PHE A 65 -6.98 2.36 -3.24
N MET A 66 -7.39 3.51 -3.79
CA MET A 66 -7.63 3.72 -5.22
C MET A 66 -6.50 4.53 -5.84
N PRO A 67 -6.04 4.20 -7.07
CA PRO A 67 -5.01 4.97 -7.77
C PRO A 67 -5.55 6.32 -8.26
N THR A 68 -4.68 7.32 -8.35
CA THR A 68 -4.99 8.63 -8.92
C THR A 68 -3.74 9.33 -9.46
N LYS A 69 -3.91 10.18 -10.47
CA LYS A 69 -2.86 11.08 -10.99
C LYS A 69 -2.82 12.44 -10.29
N SER A 70 -3.76 12.71 -9.38
CA SER A 70 -3.78 13.96 -8.62
C SER A 70 -2.55 14.13 -7.73
N ALA A 71 -2.15 15.38 -7.49
CA ALA A 71 -1.04 15.70 -6.59
C ALA A 71 -1.33 15.29 -5.14
N VAL A 72 -0.27 15.01 -4.37
CA VAL A 72 -0.37 14.65 -2.95
C VAL A 72 -0.90 15.84 -2.13
N THR A 73 -1.99 15.61 -1.39
CA THR A 73 -2.61 16.60 -0.49
C THR A 73 -2.53 16.21 0.99
N CYS A 74 -2.11 14.99 1.30
CA CYS A 74 -1.94 14.54 2.68
C CYS A 74 -0.82 15.29 3.40
N GLY A 75 -1.18 16.05 4.44
CA GLY A 75 -0.21 16.81 5.23
C GLY A 75 0.86 15.95 5.92
N ARG A 76 0.61 14.67 6.23
CA ARG A 76 1.64 13.76 6.74
C ARG A 76 2.65 13.39 5.65
N CYS A 77 2.18 13.05 4.45
CA CYS A 77 3.07 12.81 3.31
C CYS A 77 3.94 14.03 3.03
N THR A 78 3.36 15.23 2.97
CA THR A 78 4.10 16.48 2.74
C THR A 78 5.15 16.73 3.82
N LYS A 79 4.80 16.57 5.11
CA LYS A 79 5.77 16.73 6.23
C LYS A 79 6.92 15.73 6.17
N SER A 80 6.69 14.55 5.61
CA SER A 80 7.71 13.51 5.40
C SER A 80 8.44 13.65 4.06
N GLY A 81 8.23 14.73 3.29
CA GLY A 81 8.87 14.92 1.98
C GLY A 81 8.35 14.00 0.87
N LEU A 82 7.22 13.33 1.08
CA LEU A 82 6.61 12.41 0.14
C LEU A 82 5.64 13.16 -0.78
N HIS A 83 6.15 13.73 -1.87
CA HIS A 83 5.35 14.53 -2.82
C HIS A 83 4.81 13.74 -4.01
N GLY A 84 5.12 12.45 -4.11
CA GLY A 84 4.70 11.58 -5.20
C GLY A 84 5.02 10.10 -4.93
N PRO A 85 4.69 9.21 -5.87
CA PRO A 85 5.01 7.79 -5.77
C PRO A 85 6.52 7.56 -5.71
N ALA A 86 6.94 6.40 -5.21
CA ALA A 86 8.36 6.06 -5.16
C ALA A 86 8.85 5.78 -6.58
N ALA A 87 9.98 6.40 -6.95
CA ALA A 87 10.86 5.81 -7.94
C ALA A 87 11.42 4.53 -7.31
N GLY A 88 11.21 3.37 -7.95
CA GLY A 88 11.37 2.05 -7.34
C GLY A 88 12.61 1.90 -6.45
N GLY A 89 12.36 1.57 -5.18
CA GLY A 89 13.37 1.31 -4.16
C GLY A 89 12.65 1.06 -2.83
N GLY A 90 12.94 -0.08 -2.20
CA GLY A 90 12.25 -0.57 -1.01
C GLY A 90 12.26 0.43 0.14
N ASP A 91 11.15 0.47 0.87
CA ASP A 91 10.95 1.31 2.05
C ASP A 91 11.85 0.80 3.20
N PRO A 92 12.88 1.54 3.63
CA PRO A 92 13.90 1.02 4.54
C PRO A 92 13.43 0.85 5.99
N ASP A 93 12.22 1.31 6.35
CA ASP A 93 11.79 1.43 7.75
C ASP A 93 10.59 0.56 8.15
N GLN A 94 10.12 -0.35 7.28
CA GLN A 94 9.07 -1.28 7.69
C GLN A 94 9.62 -2.45 8.50
N LEU A 95 9.12 -2.59 9.73
CA LEU A 95 9.43 -3.70 10.62
C LEU A 95 9.02 -5.03 9.96
N THR A 96 9.96 -5.97 9.89
CA THR A 96 9.69 -7.30 9.37
C THR A 96 8.97 -8.12 10.44
N PHE A 97 7.81 -8.67 10.09
CA PHE A 97 7.12 -9.64 10.95
C PHE A 97 7.40 -11.05 10.42
N ALA A 98 8.18 -11.83 11.16
CA ALA A 98 8.42 -13.23 10.85
C ALA A 98 7.16 -14.03 11.18
N LEU A 99 6.34 -14.30 10.17
CA LEU A 99 5.27 -15.29 10.27
C LEU A 99 5.94 -16.67 10.34
N GLY A 100 6.02 -17.24 11.54
CA GLY A 100 6.52 -18.60 11.75
C GLY A 100 5.76 -19.58 10.86
N THR A 101 6.53 -20.44 10.19
CA THR A 101 6.08 -21.50 9.27
C THR A 101 5.30 -22.60 9.98
#